data_AF-A0A955NEI6-F1
#
_entry.id   AF-A0A955NEI6-F1
#
_cell.length_a   1.000
_cell.length_b   1.000
_cell.length_c   1.000
_cell.angle_alpha   90.00
_cell.angle_beta   90.00
_cell.angle_gamma   90.00
#
_symmetry.space_group_name_H-M   'P 1'
#
loop_
_entity.id
_entity.type
_entity.pdbx_description
1 polymer ?
#
loop_
_entity_poly.entity_id
_entity_poly.type
_entity_poly.pdbx_seq_one_letter_code
_entity_poly.pdbx_strand_id
1 'polypeptide(L)' 'MEATLDKLKAGQSGLITAILEDGGTLSRLMEMGMVSGSIVKLERVSPFGCPLAVRV' A
#
# COMPACT_ATOMS: atom_id res chain seq x y z
N MET A 1 -16.71 0.00 -0.95
CA MET A 1 -15.90 -1.24 -0.87
C MET A 1 -14.54 -0.83 -0.38
N GLU A 2 -14.18 -1.25 0.81
CA GLU A 2 -12.81 -1.13 1.30
C GLU A 2 -12.05 -2.38 0.86
N ALA A 3 -10.90 -2.19 0.24
CA ALA A 3 -10.03 -3.27 -0.22
C ALA A 3 -8.64 -3.03 0.35
N THR A 4 -8.00 -4.10 0.80
CA THR A 4 -6.63 -4.07 1.29
C THR A 4 -5.64 -4.00 0.13
N LEU A 5 -4.44 -3.51 0.40
CA LEU A 5 -3.40 -3.27 -0.61
C LEU A 5 -3.07 -4.53 -1.45
N ASP A 6 -3.16 -5.72 -0.85
CA ASP A 6 -2.91 -7.02 -1.52
C ASP A 6 -3.99 -7.41 -2.56
N LYS A 7 -5.16 -6.77 -2.53
CA LYS A 7 -6.24 -7.01 -3.50
C LYS A 7 -6.10 -6.18 -4.78
N LEU A 8 -5.21 -5.19 -4.79
CA LEU A 8 -4.90 -4.44 -5.99
C LEU A 8 -4.18 -5.33 -7.00
N LYS A 9 -4.47 -5.12 -8.28
CA LYS A 9 -3.73 -5.74 -9.39
C LYS A 9 -2.59 -4.84 -9.82
N ALA A 10 -1.51 -5.41 -10.35
CA ALA A 10 -0.42 -4.63 -10.92
C ALA A 10 -0.98 -3.65 -11.99
N GLY A 11 -0.64 -2.37 -11.84
CA GLY A 11 -1.17 -1.25 -12.62
C GLY A 11 -2.34 -0.50 -11.99
N GLN A 12 -3.01 -1.05 -10.98
CA GLN A 12 -4.11 -0.39 -10.28
C GLN A 12 -3.62 0.58 -9.20
N SER A 13 -4.41 1.63 -8.98
CA SER A 13 -4.22 2.58 -7.90
C SER A 13 -5.38 2.55 -6.92
N GLY A 14 -5.08 2.84 -5.65
CA GLY A 14 -6.06 3.00 -4.58
C GLY A 14 -5.75 4.23 -3.74
N LEU A 15 -6.78 4.79 -3.10
CA LEU A 15 -6.63 5.82 -2.08
C LEU A 15 -6.47 5.14 -0.72
N ILE A 16 -5.45 5.52 0.05
CA ILE A 16 -5.29 5.03 1.41
C ILE A 16 -6.37 5.70 2.29
N THR A 17 -7.37 4.93 2.73
CA THR A 17 -8.44 5.43 3.62
C THR A 17 -8.09 5.26 5.09
N ALA A 18 -7.43 4.16 5.44
CA ALA A 18 -7.00 3.86 6.80
C ALA A 18 -5.76 2.95 6.77
N ILE A 19 -4.94 3.03 7.82
CA ILE A 19 -3.84 2.12 8.08
C ILE A 19 -4.15 1.45 9.42
N LEU A 20 -4.34 0.13 9.40
CA LEU A 20 -4.79 -0.66 10.55
C LEU A 20 -3.62 -1.29 11.35
N GLU A 21 -2.38 -0.87 11.08
CA GLU A 21 -1.17 -1.36 11.76
C GLU A 21 -0.84 -0.47 12.96
N ASP A 22 -0.66 -1.08 14.12
CA ASP A 22 -0.25 -0.41 15.35
C ASP A 22 1.24 -0.68 15.63
N GLY A 23 2.07 0.38 15.71
CA GLY A 23 3.47 0.28 16.16
C GLY A 23 4.51 0.74 15.14
N GLY A 24 5.69 0.12 15.15
CA GLY A 24 6.88 0.59 14.42
C GLY A 24 6.74 0.58 12.89
N THR A 25 5.89 -0.29 12.34
CA THR A 25 5.60 -0.35 10.89
C THR A 25 4.89 0.90 10.41
N LEU A 26 3.95 1.45 11.21
CA LEU A 26 3.18 2.64 10.85
C LEU A 26 4.09 3.85 10.64
N SER A 27 5.01 4.10 11.58
CA SER A 27 5.99 5.19 11.45
C SER A 27 6.81 5.07 10.17
N ARG A 28 7.24 3.85 9.83
CA ARG A 28 8.01 3.62 8.60
C ARG A 28 7.19 3.83 7.33
N LEU A 29 5.92 3.41 7.33
CA LEU A 29 5.00 3.65 6.22
C LEU A 29 4.77 5.15 6.02
N MET A 30 4.55 5.90 7.11
CA MET A 30 4.39 7.35 7.06
C MET A 30 5.64 8.06 6.55
N GLU A 31 6.84 7.65 6.99
CA GLU A 31 8.12 8.15 6.46
C GLU A 31 8.27 7.91 4.95
N MET A 32 7.71 6.81 4.44
CA MET A 32 7.69 6.48 3.01
C MET A 32 6.59 7.23 2.23
N GLY A 33 5.79 8.08 2.89
CA GLY A 33 4.69 8.83 2.28
C GLY A 33 3.35 8.08 2.25
N MET A 34 3.28 6.87 2.81
CA MET A 34 2.03 6.11 2.92
C MET A 34 1.22 6.63 4.10
N VAL A 35 0.40 7.64 3.83
CA VAL A 35 -0.47 8.31 4.79
C VAL A 35 -1.91 8.27 4.30
N SER A 36 -2.88 8.38 5.21
CA SER A 36 -4.29 8.52 4.83
C SER A 36 -4.47 9.70 3.87
N GLY A 37 -5.12 9.44 2.73
CA GLY A 37 -5.32 10.41 1.67
C GLY A 37 -4.27 10.38 0.54
N SER A 38 -3.19 9.60 0.67
CA SER A 38 -2.26 9.41 -0.46
C SER A 38 -2.76 8.35 -1.44
N ILE A 39 -2.42 8.53 -2.72
CA ILE A 39 -2.73 7.58 -3.78
C ILE A 39 -1.55 6.61 -3.88
N VAL A 40 -1.82 5.33 -3.70
CA VAL A 40 -0.83 4.28 -3.90
C VAL A 40 -1.14 3.52 -5.18
N LYS A 41 -0.13 3.33 -6.03
CA LYS A 41 -0.20 2.50 -7.23
C LYS A 41 0.61 1.23 -7.04
N LEU A 42 -0.01 0.08 -7.28
CA LEU A 42 0.71 -1.19 -7.32
C LEU A 42 1.44 -1.30 -8.67
N GLU A 43 2.77 -1.28 -8.67
CA GLU A 43 3.55 -1.39 -9.91
C GLU A 43 3.78 -2.85 -10.29
N ARG A 44 4.25 -3.66 -9.34
CA ARG A 44 4.60 -5.06 -9.57
C ARG A 44 4.36 -5.89 -8.32
N VAL A 45 4.10 -7.17 -8.53
CA VAL A 45 4.02 -8.19 -7.49
C VAL A 45 5.16 -9.17 -7.76
N SER A 46 5.86 -9.63 -6.72
CA SER A 46 6.88 -10.66 -6.91
C SER A 46 6.25 -11.97 -7.46
N PRO A 47 7.04 -12.85 -8.10
CA PRO A 47 6.55 -14.14 -8.59
C PRO A 47 5.93 -15.03 -7.50
N PHE A 48 6.34 -14.81 -6.24
CA PHE A 48 5.85 -15.54 -5.07
C PHE A 48 4.78 -14.76 -4.29
N GLY A 49 4.28 -13.64 -4.83
CA GLY A 49 3.22 -12.82 -4.22
C GLY A 49 3.69 -11.72 -3.28
N CYS A 50 4.93 -11.76 -2.79
CA CYS A 50 5.53 -10.77 -1.89
C CYS A 50 7.05 -10.68 -2.14
N PRO A 51 7.68 -9.49 -2.11
CA PRO A 51 7.12 -8.16 -1.82
C PRO A 51 6.27 -7.56 -2.95
N LEU A 52 5.47 -6.56 -2.57
CA LEU A 52 4.68 -5.71 -3.48
C LEU A 52 5.47 -4.42 -3.75
N ALA A 53 5.72 -4.12 -5.03
CA ALA A 53 6.32 -2.86 -5.43
C ALA A 53 5.22 -1.81 -5.63
N VAL A 54 5.32 -0.73 -4.86
CA VAL A 54 4.30 0.31 -4.77
C VAL A 54 4.92 1.68 -5.01
N ARG A 55 4.16 2.55 -5.68
CA ARG A 55 4.49 3.96 -5.86
C ARG A 55 3.46 4.80 -5.11
N VAL A 56 3.96 5.75 -4.32
CA VAL A 56 3.18 6.73 -3.56
C VAL A 56 3.38 8.11 -4.17
#